data_AF-A0A8C4Q5U7-F1
#
_entry.id   AF-A0A8C4Q5U7-F1
#
_cell.length_a   1.000
_cell.length_b   1.000
_cell.length_c   1.000
_cell.angle_alpha   90.00
_cell.angle_beta   90.00
_cell.angle_gamma   90.00
#
_symmetry.space_group_name_H-M   'P 1'
#
loop_
_entity.id
_entity.type
_entity.pdbx_description
1 polymer ?
#
loop_
_entity_poly.entity_id
_entity_poly.type
_entity_poly.pdbx_seq_one_letter_code
_entity_poly.pdbx_strand_id
1 'polypeptide(L)'
;MNHPGHPNAASGLGRRPTASLPPSTEPQRTPSTVQTGQAQDHAAKTGGLTACCRWFFCCRWCVRASYSPEETELDDKKGPQNEPVTVPHTITPNEPAVIDSGGSSDPLSVLSVEFLRVENGTAHHTDEYEGLDFVVRRGQPFDLRLLLNRPFDLDKDLLSIQVTTGEQPQVNKGTEVLLHPSSSLPAGKWGAYVKDVDHHNLILSLSSPPHCIIGRYKIDIGPETEEVCGYRSSTTYVYILFNPWCCDDEVYLEDEEEQKEYVLNETGLIYYGTKHQIGSRGWNFGQFEEGVLRACFDLLDRSGMPVTGRHNPVSVSRVVSAMVNCQDDRGVLEGNWSGDYSLGIPPTAWNGSVVILRQYSKTGRPVRYGQCWVFSACGHHWNFHVWNDCWMKRPDLPEGYGGWQAIDATPQETSAGSFQCGPASVNAIKDGMVFLPYDTPFVFAEVNSDRIFWLLKKNGETERLNTERHAIGHSISTKAIGLNQRQDVTHLYKHSEGSQDERIAVELACKHGSRADFFTASSPSEVTVAVKTDERVVMGNDVVISVVLQNIADASRQISLTLQVQVMYYTGVCSTMCKRQKFNVNLDPNKGTSARERNSNGEKRSNRYGRACGSSSVA
;
A
#
# COMPACT_ATOMS: atom_id res chain seq x y z
N MET A 1 15.73 44.13 54.95
CA MET A 1 14.45 44.72 55.38
C MET A 1 13.34 44.11 54.53
N ASN A 2 12.18 43.68 55.02
CA ASN A 2 11.85 43.06 56.32
C ASN A 2 10.49 42.34 56.17
N HIS A 3 10.32 41.15 56.76
CA HIS A 3 8.99 40.56 57.04
C HIS A 3 8.35 41.27 58.25
N PRO A 4 7.00 41.31 58.35
CA PRO A 4 6.19 40.22 58.95
C PRO A 4 4.87 39.94 58.18
N GLY A 5 4.00 38.98 58.53
CA GLY A 5 4.09 37.93 59.58
C GLY A 5 2.81 37.07 59.67
N HIS A 6 2.92 35.91 60.34
CA HIS A 6 1.84 34.94 60.61
C HIS A 6 1.08 35.24 61.93
N PRO A 7 -0.13 34.71 62.17
CA PRO A 7 -0.36 33.32 62.65
C PRO A 7 -1.49 32.63 61.84
N ASN A 8 -2.33 31.66 62.25
CA ASN A 8 -2.45 30.78 63.44
C ASN A 8 -3.06 29.40 63.03
N ALA A 9 -3.27 28.43 63.94
CA ALA A 9 -3.84 27.11 63.61
C ALA A 9 -4.65 26.42 64.74
N ALA A 10 -5.60 25.54 64.35
CA ALA A 10 -6.26 24.48 65.15
C ALA A 10 -7.18 23.62 64.23
N SER A 11 -7.54 22.35 64.47
CA SER A 11 -6.83 21.19 65.06
C SER A 11 -7.66 19.88 64.86
N GLY A 12 -7.05 18.81 64.31
CA GLY A 12 -7.64 17.46 64.21
C GLY A 12 -8.75 17.26 63.16
N LEU A 13 -9.40 16.08 63.04
CA LEU A 13 -9.06 14.74 63.55
C LEU A 13 -9.89 13.63 62.83
N GLY A 14 -9.29 12.46 62.52
CA GLY A 14 -9.97 11.30 61.89
C GLY A 14 -8.95 10.26 61.37
N ARG A 15 -9.32 8.96 61.20
CA ARG A 15 -8.34 7.87 60.93
C ARG A 15 -8.83 6.76 59.97
N ARG A 16 -8.00 6.46 58.93
CA ARG A 16 -7.62 5.12 58.37
C ARG A 16 -8.75 4.14 57.89
N PRO A 17 -8.41 3.01 57.21
CA PRO A 17 -7.14 2.59 56.59
C PRO A 17 -7.26 2.26 55.08
N THR A 18 -6.13 1.88 54.47
CA THR A 18 -6.03 1.21 53.16
C THR A 18 -6.45 -0.26 53.20
N ALA A 19 -6.84 -0.83 52.05
CA ALA A 19 -6.98 -2.27 51.84
C ALA A 19 -6.42 -2.65 50.45
N SER A 20 -5.66 -3.75 50.37
CA SER A 20 -5.09 -4.29 49.14
C SER A 20 -5.93 -5.46 48.60
N LEU A 21 -6.10 -5.54 47.28
CA LEU A 21 -6.78 -6.66 46.62
C LEU A 21 -5.80 -7.78 46.22
N PRO A 22 -6.21 -9.06 46.27
CA PRO A 22 -5.34 -10.21 46.02
C PRO A 22 -5.19 -10.56 44.53
N PRO A 23 -4.18 -11.34 44.13
CA PRO A 23 -4.10 -11.93 42.80
C PRO A 23 -5.20 -12.98 42.59
N SER A 24 -5.65 -13.14 41.35
CA SER A 24 -6.53 -14.23 40.91
C SER A 24 -5.84 -15.09 39.85
N THR A 25 -6.22 -16.36 39.78
CA THR A 25 -5.42 -17.45 39.18
C THR A 25 -5.83 -17.80 37.75
N GLU A 26 -4.83 -18.13 36.91
CA GLU A 26 -5.04 -18.77 35.61
C GLU A 26 -5.66 -20.19 35.76
N PRO A 27 -6.59 -20.59 34.87
CA PRO A 27 -6.97 -21.98 34.71
C PRO A 27 -6.00 -22.71 33.77
N GLN A 28 -5.25 -23.68 34.31
CA GLN A 28 -4.35 -24.53 33.52
C GLN A 28 -5.11 -25.32 32.44
N ARG A 29 -4.57 -25.37 31.21
CA ARG A 29 -4.93 -26.39 30.21
C ARG A 29 -3.81 -27.43 30.11
N THR A 30 -4.19 -28.70 30.05
CA THR A 30 -3.28 -29.84 29.97
C THR A 30 -2.68 -30.00 28.57
N PRO A 31 -1.37 -30.25 28.44
CA PRO A 31 -0.76 -30.57 27.15
C PRO A 31 -1.04 -32.03 26.77
N SER A 32 -1.83 -32.26 25.73
CA SER A 32 -2.09 -33.59 25.17
C SER A 32 -0.86 -34.10 24.41
N THR A 33 -0.23 -35.17 24.90
CA THR A 33 0.95 -35.78 24.27
C THR A 33 0.60 -36.46 22.95
N VAL A 34 1.16 -35.99 21.84
CA VAL A 34 1.12 -36.68 20.54
C VAL A 34 2.53 -37.16 20.20
N GLN A 35 2.66 -38.42 19.80
CA GLN A 35 3.94 -39.07 19.53
C GLN A 35 4.54 -38.59 18.20
N THR A 36 5.79 -38.12 18.22
CA THR A 36 6.55 -37.84 17.00
C THR A 36 7.15 -39.13 16.43
N GLY A 37 6.55 -39.64 15.36
CA GLY A 37 7.12 -40.75 14.58
C GLY A 37 8.48 -40.34 13.98
N GLN A 38 9.48 -41.22 14.11
CA GLN A 38 10.81 -40.99 13.54
C GLN A 38 10.81 -41.22 12.02
N ALA A 39 11.18 -40.20 11.26
CA ALA A 39 11.63 -40.34 9.87
C ALA A 39 13.15 -40.22 9.84
N GLN A 40 13.83 -41.18 9.21
CA GLN A 40 15.29 -41.21 9.07
C GLN A 40 15.70 -40.62 7.71
N ASP A 41 16.23 -39.41 7.68
CA ASP A 41 16.85 -38.85 6.48
C ASP A 41 18.32 -39.29 6.35
N HIS A 42 18.65 -39.94 5.24
CA HIS A 42 20.00 -40.42 4.95
C HIS A 42 20.92 -39.28 4.47
N ALA A 43 21.90 -38.90 5.30
CA ALA A 43 22.85 -37.83 5.00
C ALA A 43 23.82 -38.16 3.84
N ALA A 44 23.57 -37.59 2.66
CA ALA A 44 24.51 -37.58 1.54
C ALA A 44 25.69 -36.61 1.81
N LYS A 45 26.92 -37.14 1.85
CA LYS A 45 28.12 -36.37 2.22
C LYS A 45 28.75 -35.62 1.03
N THR A 46 28.45 -34.34 0.86
CA THR A 46 29.27 -33.41 0.04
C THR A 46 29.51 -32.10 0.77
N GLY A 47 30.74 -31.91 1.28
CA GLY A 47 31.11 -30.71 2.04
C GLY A 47 31.42 -29.51 1.13
N GLY A 48 30.50 -28.55 1.06
CA GLY A 48 30.66 -27.28 0.34
C GLY A 48 30.33 -26.07 1.23
N LEU A 49 31.02 -24.96 0.99
CA LEU A 49 30.70 -23.67 1.63
C LEU A 49 29.42 -23.09 1.02
N THR A 50 28.34 -23.10 1.79
CA THR A 50 27.08 -22.39 1.53
C THR A 50 27.01 -21.13 2.39
N ALA A 51 27.03 -19.95 1.77
CA ALA A 51 26.59 -18.74 2.44
C ALA A 51 25.07 -18.81 2.59
N CYS A 52 24.55 -18.65 3.81
CA CYS A 52 23.12 -18.67 4.10
C CYS A 52 22.72 -17.30 4.64
N CYS A 53 22.15 -16.46 3.78
CA CYS A 53 21.57 -15.17 4.18
C CYS A 53 20.25 -15.41 4.91
N ARG A 54 20.33 -15.75 6.20
CA ARG A 54 19.18 -15.69 7.10
C ARG A 54 19.05 -14.26 7.61
N TRP A 55 17.97 -13.60 7.19
CA TRP A 55 17.46 -12.38 7.80
C TRP A 55 17.19 -12.64 9.28
N PHE A 56 17.48 -11.67 10.15
CA PHE A 56 17.46 -11.85 11.61
C PHE A 56 16.23 -11.22 12.31
N PHE A 57 15.08 -11.25 11.63
CA PHE A 57 13.76 -11.31 12.27
C PHE A 57 13.23 -12.76 12.22
N CYS A 58 12.41 -13.14 13.21
CA CYS A 58 12.16 -14.55 13.53
C CYS A 58 10.92 -15.13 12.86
N CYS A 59 11.05 -15.60 11.62
CA CYS A 59 10.05 -16.51 11.06
C CYS A 59 10.18 -17.92 11.66
N ARG A 60 9.08 -18.46 12.20
CA ARG A 60 8.92 -19.84 12.66
C ARG A 60 7.49 -20.27 12.34
N TRP A 61 7.28 -21.58 12.22
CA TRP A 61 6.09 -22.27 11.68
C TRP A 61 6.12 -22.42 10.15
N CYS A 62 5.93 -23.66 9.71
CA CYS A 62 5.69 -24.01 8.32
C CYS A 62 4.29 -24.64 8.26
N VAL A 63 3.43 -24.16 7.38
CA VAL A 63 2.11 -24.76 7.13
C VAL A 63 2.06 -25.26 5.69
N ARG A 64 1.71 -26.53 5.50
CA ARG A 64 1.38 -27.09 4.18
C ARG A 64 -0.09 -26.86 3.92
N ALA A 65 -0.44 -25.98 2.98
CA ALA A 65 -1.70 -26.09 2.27
C ALA A 65 -1.60 -27.25 1.26
N SER A 66 -2.59 -28.14 1.24
CA SER A 66 -2.73 -29.19 0.23
C SER A 66 -4.16 -29.10 -0.30
N TYR A 67 -4.32 -28.85 -1.60
CA TYR A 67 -5.62 -28.67 -2.23
C TYR A 67 -5.83 -29.75 -3.29
N SER A 68 -6.95 -30.48 -3.17
CA SER A 68 -7.45 -31.40 -4.20
C SER A 68 -8.72 -30.80 -4.81
N PRO A 69 -8.82 -30.70 -6.15
CA PRO A 69 -10.08 -30.35 -6.80
C PRO A 69 -11.06 -31.51 -6.69
N GLU A 70 -12.24 -31.29 -6.11
CA GLU A 70 -13.42 -32.10 -6.38
C GLU A 70 -14.18 -31.43 -7.52
N GLU A 71 -14.30 -32.13 -8.65
CA GLU A 71 -15.13 -31.70 -9.78
C GLU A 71 -16.60 -31.99 -9.46
N THR A 72 -17.49 -31.05 -9.79
CA THR A 72 -18.94 -31.26 -9.74
C THR A 72 -19.55 -30.80 -11.06
N GLU A 73 -20.30 -31.71 -11.69
CA GLU A 73 -20.82 -31.54 -13.04
C GLU A 73 -22.03 -30.59 -13.09
N LEU A 74 -22.17 -29.85 -14.19
CA LEU A 74 -23.36 -29.03 -14.47
C LEU A 74 -24.37 -29.86 -15.27
N ASP A 75 -25.52 -30.16 -14.65
CA ASP A 75 -26.57 -31.01 -15.24
C ASP A 75 -27.45 -30.24 -16.23
N ASP A 76 -27.56 -30.75 -17.46
CA ASP A 76 -28.01 -30.02 -18.65
C ASP A 76 -29.52 -30.23 -18.93
N LYS A 77 -30.34 -29.19 -18.78
CA LYS A 77 -31.81 -29.30 -18.95
C LYS A 77 -32.42 -28.23 -19.86
N LYS A 78 -33.04 -28.75 -20.93
CA LYS A 78 -33.62 -28.06 -22.09
C LYS A 78 -34.79 -27.15 -21.72
N GLY A 79 -34.85 -25.97 -22.35
CA GLY A 79 -36.05 -25.12 -22.38
C GLY A 79 -37.06 -25.52 -23.48
N PRO A 80 -38.30 -25.00 -23.43
CA PRO A 80 -39.29 -25.12 -24.50
C PRO A 80 -39.25 -23.94 -25.50
N GLN A 81 -40.00 -24.07 -26.60
CA GLN A 81 -39.91 -23.26 -27.82
C GLN A 81 -40.79 -21.99 -27.83
N ASN A 82 -40.49 -21.07 -28.75
CA ASN A 82 -41.31 -19.91 -29.09
C ASN A 82 -42.58 -20.29 -29.86
N GLU A 83 -43.63 -19.46 -29.76
CA GLU A 83 -44.62 -19.11 -30.79
C GLU A 83 -45.14 -17.68 -30.46
N PRO A 84 -45.72 -16.90 -31.40
CA PRO A 84 -45.71 -15.43 -31.34
C PRO A 84 -46.91 -14.76 -30.66
N VAL A 85 -46.71 -13.50 -30.22
CA VAL A 85 -47.78 -12.59 -29.76
C VAL A 85 -47.72 -11.26 -30.53
N THR A 86 -48.89 -10.71 -30.84
CA THR A 86 -49.12 -9.64 -31.83
C THR A 86 -48.75 -8.24 -31.36
N VAL A 87 -48.30 -7.38 -32.29
CA VAL A 87 -48.03 -5.94 -32.05
C VAL A 87 -49.29 -5.10 -32.33
N PRO A 88 -49.68 -4.18 -31.44
CA PRO A 88 -50.63 -3.11 -31.73
C PRO A 88 -50.00 -1.71 -31.66
N HIS A 89 -50.05 -1.02 -32.80
CA HIS A 89 -50.21 0.44 -32.99
C HIS A 89 -49.29 1.46 -32.29
N THR A 90 -48.61 2.22 -33.16
CA THR A 90 -48.01 3.54 -32.96
C THR A 90 -48.88 4.50 -32.14
N ILE A 91 -48.26 5.23 -31.20
CA ILE A 91 -48.82 6.41 -30.54
C ILE A 91 -48.07 7.65 -31.07
N THR A 92 -48.80 8.72 -31.37
CA THR A 92 -48.26 10.00 -31.87
C THR A 92 -47.66 10.86 -30.75
N PRO A 93 -46.79 11.84 -31.05
CA PRO A 93 -46.31 12.79 -30.04
C PRO A 93 -47.47 13.64 -29.51
N ASN A 94 -47.58 13.78 -28.19
CA ASN A 94 -48.46 14.76 -27.58
C ASN A 94 -47.77 16.13 -27.52
N GLU A 95 -48.56 17.19 -27.67
CA GLU A 95 -48.13 18.58 -27.55
C GLU A 95 -47.71 18.93 -26.10
N PRO A 96 -46.86 19.96 -25.89
CA PRO A 96 -46.48 20.39 -24.54
C PRO A 96 -47.69 20.93 -23.77
N ALA A 97 -47.83 20.52 -22.52
CA ALA A 97 -48.90 20.98 -21.64
C ALA A 97 -48.77 22.48 -21.33
N VAL A 98 -49.87 23.22 -21.48
CA VAL A 98 -49.96 24.62 -21.07
C VAL A 98 -49.98 24.68 -19.54
N ILE A 99 -49.05 25.43 -18.95
CA ILE A 99 -49.01 25.69 -17.51
C ILE A 99 -49.93 26.88 -17.23
N ASP A 100 -50.97 26.67 -16.43
CA ASP A 100 -51.87 27.74 -16.00
C ASP A 100 -51.22 28.59 -14.90
N SER A 101 -51.31 29.91 -15.02
CA SER A 101 -50.70 30.87 -14.12
C SER A 101 -51.61 31.21 -12.94
N GLY A 102 -52.04 30.19 -12.21
CA GLY A 102 -52.78 30.30 -10.94
C GLY A 102 -51.89 29.90 -9.76
N GLY A 103 -51.85 30.73 -8.71
CA GLY A 103 -51.05 30.43 -7.51
C GLY A 103 -51.60 29.20 -6.79
N SER A 104 -50.95 28.04 -6.97
CA SER A 104 -51.49 26.77 -6.49
C SER A 104 -51.10 26.47 -5.04
N SER A 105 -52.01 25.81 -4.33
CA SER A 105 -51.82 25.31 -2.97
C SER A 105 -51.29 23.87 -2.97
N ASP A 106 -50.58 23.45 -4.02
CA ASP A 106 -50.13 22.08 -4.18
C ASP A 106 -48.91 21.78 -3.28
N PRO A 107 -48.79 20.55 -2.75
CA PRO A 107 -47.59 20.12 -2.05
C PRO A 107 -46.37 20.24 -2.97
N LEU A 108 -45.24 20.63 -2.40
CA LEU A 108 -43.98 20.70 -3.15
C LEU A 108 -43.61 19.29 -3.64
N SER A 109 -43.15 19.18 -4.88
CA SER A 109 -42.64 17.91 -5.42
C SER A 109 -41.44 18.13 -6.33
N VAL A 110 -40.47 17.21 -6.24
CA VAL A 110 -39.26 17.21 -7.05
C VAL A 110 -39.55 16.46 -8.36
N LEU A 111 -39.40 17.14 -9.49
CA LEU A 111 -39.63 16.58 -10.82
C LEU A 111 -38.37 15.94 -11.40
N SER A 112 -37.20 16.53 -11.15
CA SER A 112 -35.88 15.98 -11.50
C SER A 112 -34.75 16.61 -10.69
N VAL A 113 -33.62 15.91 -10.59
CA VAL A 113 -32.37 16.38 -9.98
C VAL A 113 -31.23 16.26 -10.99
N GLU A 114 -30.44 17.31 -11.14
CA GLU A 114 -29.30 17.41 -12.03
C GLU A 114 -28.03 17.76 -11.23
N PHE A 115 -26.94 17.04 -11.51
CA PHE A 115 -25.68 17.09 -10.75
C PHE A 115 -24.66 18.16 -11.20
N LEU A 116 -25.01 19.06 -12.14
CA LEU A 116 -24.13 20.13 -12.66
C LEU A 116 -22.69 19.63 -12.89
N ARG A 117 -22.59 18.54 -13.66
CA ARG A 117 -21.44 17.62 -13.62
C ARG A 117 -20.14 18.24 -14.11
N VAL A 118 -20.21 19.16 -15.06
CA VAL A 118 -19.03 19.80 -15.65
C VAL A 118 -18.47 20.82 -14.67
N GLU A 119 -19.34 21.64 -14.10
CA GLU A 119 -19.04 22.69 -13.14
C GLU A 119 -18.48 22.11 -11.84
N ASN A 120 -19.17 21.12 -11.26
CA ASN A 120 -18.70 20.42 -10.06
C ASN A 120 -17.46 19.57 -10.36
N GLY A 121 -17.42 18.85 -11.48
CA GLY A 121 -16.29 18.00 -11.86
C GLY A 121 -14.97 18.80 -11.93
N THR A 122 -15.02 19.93 -12.64
CA THR A 122 -13.91 20.88 -12.75
C THR A 122 -13.52 21.44 -11.38
N ALA A 123 -14.50 21.92 -10.60
CA ALA A 123 -14.23 22.55 -9.30
C ALA A 123 -13.62 21.58 -8.27
N HIS A 124 -13.95 20.28 -8.35
CA HIS A 124 -13.44 19.24 -7.46
C HIS A 124 -12.21 18.50 -8.01
N HIS A 125 -11.69 18.84 -9.20
CA HIS A 125 -10.60 18.11 -9.87
C HIS A 125 -10.95 16.61 -10.01
N THR A 126 -12.07 16.37 -10.71
CA THR A 126 -12.75 15.06 -10.83
C THR A 126 -13.40 14.86 -12.21
N ASP A 127 -13.22 15.82 -13.12
CA ASP A 127 -13.70 15.82 -14.50
C ASP A 127 -13.01 14.78 -15.40
N GLU A 128 -11.82 14.30 -15.02
CA GLU A 128 -11.09 13.25 -15.74
C GLU A 128 -11.73 11.84 -15.61
N TYR A 129 -12.54 11.58 -14.57
CA TYR A 129 -13.14 10.25 -14.33
C TYR A 129 -14.12 9.83 -15.44
N GLU A 130 -13.81 8.74 -16.14
CA GLU A 130 -14.66 8.20 -17.20
C GLU A 130 -15.95 7.56 -16.66
N GLY A 131 -17.08 7.84 -17.33
CA GLY A 131 -18.33 7.10 -17.17
C GLY A 131 -19.54 7.97 -16.78
N LEU A 132 -20.48 7.37 -16.04
CA LEU A 132 -21.73 8.01 -15.60
C LEU A 132 -21.82 8.18 -14.08
N ASP A 133 -20.82 7.75 -13.31
CA ASP A 133 -20.78 8.04 -11.88
C ASP A 133 -20.54 9.55 -11.65
N PHE A 134 -21.10 10.12 -10.58
CA PHE A 134 -20.82 11.51 -10.19
C PHE A 134 -19.81 11.47 -9.04
N VAL A 135 -18.75 12.25 -9.13
CA VAL A 135 -17.60 12.19 -8.22
C VAL A 135 -17.30 13.60 -7.71
N VAL A 136 -17.10 13.72 -6.39
CA VAL A 136 -16.72 14.96 -5.71
C VAL A 136 -15.72 14.65 -4.59
N ARG A 137 -15.15 15.69 -3.98
CA ARG A 137 -14.20 15.57 -2.86
C ARG A 137 -14.78 16.16 -1.57
N ARG A 138 -14.46 15.54 -0.43
CA ARG A 138 -14.95 15.95 0.90
C ARG A 138 -14.45 17.33 1.32
N GLY A 139 -15.12 17.97 2.27
CA GLY A 139 -14.74 19.31 2.77
C GLY A 139 -15.03 20.48 1.83
N GLN A 140 -15.59 20.21 0.65
CA GLN A 140 -15.86 21.19 -0.39
C GLN A 140 -17.34 21.09 -0.84
N PRO A 141 -18.05 22.22 -1.06
CA PRO A 141 -19.44 22.18 -1.54
C PRO A 141 -19.57 21.84 -3.02
N PHE A 142 -20.65 21.16 -3.39
CA PHE A 142 -21.07 20.88 -4.77
C PHE A 142 -22.53 21.28 -4.99
N ASP A 143 -22.87 21.76 -6.19
CA ASP A 143 -24.20 22.29 -6.50
C ASP A 143 -25.10 21.27 -7.22
N LEU A 144 -26.39 21.26 -6.86
CA LEU A 144 -27.45 20.50 -7.49
C LEU A 144 -28.52 21.44 -8.06
N ARG A 145 -28.98 21.19 -9.29
CA ARG A 145 -30.20 21.83 -9.83
C ARG A 145 -31.39 20.90 -9.64
N LEU A 146 -32.39 21.37 -8.91
CA LEU A 146 -33.66 20.69 -8.68
C LEU A 146 -34.73 21.37 -9.54
N LEU A 147 -35.46 20.61 -10.34
CA LEU A 147 -36.68 21.09 -10.99
C LEU A 147 -37.88 20.71 -10.12
N LEU A 148 -38.74 21.67 -9.84
CA LEU A 148 -39.87 21.56 -8.92
C LEU A 148 -41.21 21.80 -9.64
N ASN A 149 -42.33 21.40 -9.04
CA ASN A 149 -43.66 21.69 -9.57
C ASN A 149 -44.09 23.16 -9.46
N ARG A 150 -43.48 23.90 -8.53
CA ARG A 150 -43.71 25.33 -8.27
C ARG A 150 -42.44 25.96 -7.65
N PRO A 151 -42.35 27.29 -7.50
CA PRO A 151 -41.24 27.91 -6.78
C PRO A 151 -41.08 27.42 -5.34
N PHE A 152 -39.83 27.37 -4.89
CA PHE A 152 -39.44 27.00 -3.53
C PHE A 152 -39.50 28.22 -2.59
N ASP A 153 -40.09 28.04 -1.41
CA ASP A 153 -40.25 29.07 -0.39
C ASP A 153 -39.62 28.59 0.93
N LEU A 154 -38.40 29.08 1.23
CA LEU A 154 -37.58 28.62 2.36
C LEU A 154 -38.26 28.77 3.73
N ASP A 155 -39.24 29.68 3.87
CA ASP A 155 -39.98 29.90 5.12
C ASP A 155 -41.24 29.02 5.25
N LYS A 156 -41.62 28.27 4.19
CA LYS A 156 -42.89 27.51 4.12
C LYS A 156 -42.73 26.05 3.69
N ASP A 157 -41.71 25.75 2.89
CA ASP A 157 -41.55 24.45 2.25
C ASP A 157 -40.60 23.52 3.03
N LEU A 158 -41.13 22.39 3.47
CA LEU A 158 -40.34 21.32 4.08
C LEU A 158 -39.76 20.40 3.00
N LEU A 159 -38.52 20.66 2.60
CA LEU A 159 -37.74 19.80 1.71
C LEU A 159 -36.69 19.03 2.52
N SER A 160 -36.63 17.72 2.32
CA SER A 160 -35.70 16.81 2.99
C SER A 160 -34.68 16.23 2.01
N ILE A 161 -33.44 16.09 2.49
CA ILE A 161 -32.28 15.58 1.74
C ILE A 161 -31.62 14.53 2.62
N GLN A 162 -31.89 13.25 2.37
CA GLN A 162 -31.34 12.13 3.13
C GLN A 162 -30.08 11.60 2.42
N VAL A 163 -28.94 11.67 3.09
CA VAL A 163 -27.62 11.30 2.59
C VAL A 163 -27.15 10.04 3.34
N THR A 164 -26.96 8.93 2.63
CA THR A 164 -26.66 7.61 3.24
C THR A 164 -25.51 6.88 2.55
N THR A 165 -24.75 6.10 3.30
CA THR A 165 -23.68 5.22 2.78
C THR A 165 -23.55 3.92 3.58
N GLY A 166 -23.04 2.87 2.93
CA GLY A 166 -22.98 1.50 3.46
C GLY A 166 -24.32 0.76 3.46
N GLU A 167 -24.28 -0.54 3.76
CA GLU A 167 -25.46 -1.42 3.76
C GLU A 167 -26.43 -1.16 4.91
N GLN A 168 -25.93 -0.62 6.03
CA GLN A 168 -26.72 -0.28 7.22
C GLN A 168 -26.39 1.16 7.66
N PRO A 169 -27.01 2.18 7.02
CA PRO A 169 -26.91 3.57 7.43
C PRO A 169 -27.43 3.77 8.86
N GLN A 170 -26.73 4.57 9.67
CA GLN A 170 -27.13 4.91 11.04
C GLN A 170 -26.63 6.32 11.40
N VAL A 171 -27.54 7.20 11.84
CA VAL A 171 -27.22 8.60 12.21
C VAL A 171 -26.10 8.70 13.24
N ASN A 172 -26.11 7.85 14.26
CA ASN A 172 -25.09 7.84 15.34
C ASN A 172 -23.69 7.37 14.88
N LYS A 173 -23.54 6.93 13.64
CA LYS A 173 -22.27 6.55 13.00
C LYS A 173 -21.83 7.51 11.88
N GLY A 174 -22.63 8.53 11.57
CA GLY A 174 -22.38 9.43 10.43
C GLY A 174 -22.51 8.76 9.05
N THR A 175 -23.04 7.53 8.99
CA THR A 175 -23.36 6.84 7.72
C THR A 175 -24.76 7.17 7.19
N GLU A 176 -25.53 7.93 7.97
CA GLU A 176 -26.79 8.55 7.60
C GLU A 176 -26.81 9.99 8.10
N VAL A 177 -27.25 10.92 7.26
CA VAL A 177 -27.41 12.34 7.60
C VAL A 177 -28.69 12.86 6.94
N LEU A 178 -29.57 13.47 7.73
CA LEU A 178 -30.72 14.22 7.22
C LEU A 178 -30.37 15.70 7.16
N LEU A 179 -30.63 16.33 6.02
CA LEU A 179 -30.40 17.75 5.78
C LEU A 179 -31.68 18.42 5.29
N HIS A 180 -31.86 19.67 5.72
CA HIS A 180 -32.91 20.57 5.24
C HIS A 180 -32.23 21.82 4.65
N PRO A 181 -32.76 22.46 3.59
CA PRO A 181 -32.20 23.67 3.02
C PRO A 181 -32.10 24.82 4.04
N SER A 182 -31.04 25.61 3.95
CA SER A 182 -30.80 26.79 4.78
C SER A 182 -30.38 28.01 3.94
N SER A 183 -30.34 29.18 4.59
CA SER A 183 -29.78 30.40 4.03
C SER A 183 -28.25 30.53 4.19
N SER A 184 -27.56 29.54 4.77
CA SER A 184 -26.10 29.54 4.93
C SER A 184 -25.51 28.17 5.28
N LEU A 185 -24.34 27.85 4.71
CA LEU A 185 -23.62 26.60 5.01
C LEU A 185 -22.95 26.63 6.41
N PRO A 186 -23.06 25.57 7.22
CA PRO A 186 -22.30 25.44 8.45
C PRO A 186 -20.84 25.05 8.16
N ALA A 187 -19.89 25.82 8.71
CA ALA A 187 -18.46 25.54 8.54
C ALA A 187 -18.07 24.15 9.08
N GLY A 188 -17.28 23.40 8.30
CA GLY A 188 -16.72 22.10 8.69
C GLY A 188 -17.74 20.97 8.93
N LYS A 189 -18.99 21.11 8.45
CA LYS A 189 -20.10 20.17 8.69
C LYS A 189 -20.88 19.87 7.42
N TRP A 190 -21.70 18.82 7.48
CA TRP A 190 -22.75 18.61 6.49
C TRP A 190 -23.79 19.74 6.53
N GLY A 191 -24.27 20.16 5.36
CA GLY A 191 -25.29 21.19 5.22
C GLY A 191 -25.80 21.33 3.78
N ALA A 192 -26.99 21.90 3.62
CA ALA A 192 -27.61 22.19 2.32
C ALA A 192 -28.01 23.67 2.28
N TYR A 193 -27.53 24.42 1.30
CA TYR A 193 -27.73 25.87 1.18
C TYR A 193 -28.49 26.22 -0.09
N VAL A 194 -29.53 27.06 0.03
CA VAL A 194 -30.25 27.65 -1.10
C VAL A 194 -29.39 28.72 -1.76
N LYS A 195 -28.74 28.35 -2.87
CA LYS A 195 -27.82 29.22 -3.61
C LYS A 195 -28.56 30.15 -4.58
N ASP A 196 -29.63 29.66 -5.20
CA ASP A 196 -30.47 30.42 -6.13
C ASP A 196 -31.87 29.77 -6.28
N VAL A 197 -32.87 30.57 -6.65
CA VAL A 197 -34.26 30.12 -6.94
C VAL A 197 -34.80 30.90 -8.14
N ASP A 198 -34.84 30.26 -9.30
CA ASP A 198 -35.35 30.84 -10.55
C ASP A 198 -36.60 30.08 -11.02
N HIS A 199 -37.77 30.71 -10.85
CA HIS A 199 -39.07 30.11 -11.11
C HIS A 199 -39.21 28.71 -10.48
N HIS A 200 -39.11 27.64 -11.26
CA HIS A 200 -39.25 26.25 -10.81
C HIS A 200 -37.90 25.55 -10.57
N ASN A 201 -36.78 26.24 -10.82
CA ASN A 201 -35.43 25.75 -10.58
C ASN A 201 -34.96 26.20 -9.20
N LEU A 202 -34.46 25.25 -8.40
CA LEU A 202 -33.82 25.50 -7.11
C LEU A 202 -32.37 25.00 -7.22
N ILE A 203 -31.39 25.88 -6.95
CA ILE A 203 -29.98 25.50 -6.86
C ILE A 203 -29.63 25.28 -5.39
N LEU A 204 -29.34 24.02 -5.03
CA LEU A 204 -28.86 23.65 -3.69
C LEU A 204 -27.36 23.37 -3.71
N SER A 205 -26.60 24.08 -2.89
CA SER A 205 -25.21 23.73 -2.62
C SER A 205 -25.14 22.78 -1.42
N LEU A 206 -24.67 21.55 -1.63
CA LEU A 206 -24.45 20.57 -0.57
C LEU A 206 -22.99 20.62 -0.12
N SER A 207 -22.75 20.82 1.17
CA SER A 207 -21.42 20.78 1.79
C SER A 207 -21.26 19.50 2.62
N SER A 208 -20.04 18.94 2.62
CA SER A 208 -19.64 17.81 3.45
C SER A 208 -18.46 18.20 4.36
N PRO A 209 -18.28 17.57 5.54
CA PRO A 209 -17.15 17.86 6.41
C PRO A 209 -15.81 17.41 5.78
N PRO A 210 -14.67 18.04 6.10
CA PRO A 210 -13.36 17.64 5.58
C PRO A 210 -12.92 16.25 6.08
N HIS A 211 -13.47 15.78 7.20
CA HIS A 211 -13.29 14.43 7.75
C HIS A 211 -14.41 13.47 7.35
N CYS A 212 -15.10 13.69 6.20
CA CYS A 212 -16.16 12.79 5.76
C CYS A 212 -15.63 11.37 5.44
N ILE A 213 -16.50 10.38 5.58
CA ILE A 213 -16.27 9.01 5.11
C ILE A 213 -16.13 9.03 3.58
N ILE A 214 -15.07 8.44 3.02
CA ILE A 214 -14.99 8.25 1.57
C ILE A 214 -15.82 7.02 1.15
N GLY A 215 -16.52 7.12 0.03
CA GLY A 215 -17.42 6.07 -0.41
C GLY A 215 -18.45 6.51 -1.44
N ARG A 216 -19.24 5.52 -1.89
CA ARG A 216 -20.48 5.76 -2.62
C ARG A 216 -21.59 6.14 -1.64
N TYR A 217 -22.24 7.27 -1.90
CA TYR A 217 -23.41 7.75 -1.19
C TYR A 217 -24.65 7.63 -2.06
N LYS A 218 -25.78 7.34 -1.43
CA LYS A 218 -27.13 7.53 -1.96
C LYS A 218 -27.63 8.87 -1.42
N ILE A 219 -28.19 9.71 -2.29
CA ILE A 219 -28.88 10.95 -1.92
C ILE A 219 -30.33 10.81 -2.37
N ASP A 220 -31.25 10.84 -1.42
CA ASP A 220 -32.69 10.91 -1.68
C ASP A 220 -33.16 12.33 -1.37
N ILE A 221 -33.83 12.96 -2.34
CA ILE A 221 -34.40 14.31 -2.18
C ILE A 221 -35.91 14.26 -2.42
N GLY A 222 -36.68 14.82 -1.49
CA GLY A 222 -38.14 14.89 -1.59
C GLY A 222 -38.77 15.77 -0.51
N PRO A 223 -40.06 16.14 -0.66
CA PRO A 223 -40.81 16.82 0.38
C PRO A 223 -40.86 15.98 1.66
N GLU A 224 -40.86 16.63 2.81
CA GLU A 224 -41.00 15.98 4.11
C GLU A 224 -42.49 15.74 4.39
N THR A 225 -42.91 14.46 4.53
CA THR A 225 -44.31 14.08 4.70
C THR A 225 -44.49 13.05 5.82
N GLU A 226 -45.47 13.24 6.69
CA GLU A 226 -45.72 12.37 7.86
C GLU A 226 -46.24 10.97 7.50
N GLU A 227 -46.72 10.74 6.27
CA GLU A 227 -47.22 9.44 5.80
C GLU A 227 -46.36 8.82 4.68
N VAL A 228 -46.36 7.48 4.65
CA VAL A 228 -45.55 6.65 3.75
C VAL A 228 -46.26 6.42 2.41
N CYS A 229 -45.47 6.28 1.33
CA CYS A 229 -45.84 5.99 -0.07
C CYS A 229 -46.41 7.16 -0.91
N GLY A 230 -45.71 7.48 -2.01
CA GLY A 230 -46.35 8.02 -3.22
C GLY A 230 -45.53 9.07 -3.97
N TYR A 231 -45.01 10.07 -3.26
CA TYR A 231 -44.25 11.17 -3.88
C TYR A 231 -42.89 10.69 -4.36
N ARG A 232 -42.48 11.16 -5.56
CA ARG A 232 -41.25 10.73 -6.22
C ARG A 232 -40.01 11.34 -5.54
N SER A 233 -39.46 10.64 -4.54
CA SER A 233 -38.11 10.92 -4.10
C SER A 233 -37.14 10.70 -5.27
N SER A 234 -36.32 11.70 -5.57
CA SER A 234 -35.30 11.59 -6.60
C SER A 234 -34.06 10.93 -6.02
N THR A 235 -34.06 9.59 -5.99
CA THR A 235 -32.90 8.80 -5.60
C THR A 235 -31.76 9.01 -6.61
N THR A 236 -30.62 9.45 -6.11
CA THR A 236 -29.40 9.68 -6.89
C THR A 236 -28.17 9.13 -6.15
N TYR A 237 -27.00 9.11 -6.80
CA TYR A 237 -25.76 8.59 -6.24
C TYR A 237 -24.56 9.50 -6.53
N VAL A 238 -23.66 9.61 -5.57
CA VAL A 238 -22.39 10.34 -5.68
C VAL A 238 -21.26 9.55 -5.02
N TYR A 239 -20.04 9.64 -5.55
CA TYR A 239 -18.81 9.20 -4.88
C TYR A 239 -18.14 10.40 -4.21
N ILE A 240 -17.84 10.27 -2.92
CA ILE A 240 -17.10 11.27 -2.16
C ILE A 240 -15.70 10.74 -1.88
N LEU A 241 -14.68 11.48 -2.30
CA LEU A 241 -13.26 11.13 -2.19
C LEU A 241 -12.53 12.01 -1.17
N PHE A 242 -11.30 11.62 -0.85
CA PHE A 242 -10.32 12.46 -0.14
C PHE A 242 -10.01 13.75 -0.93
N ASN A 243 -9.71 14.84 -0.24
CA ASN A 243 -9.49 16.16 -0.84
C ASN A 243 -8.11 16.78 -0.55
N PRO A 244 -7.10 16.47 -1.38
CA PRO A 244 -5.78 17.11 -1.32
C PRO A 244 -5.79 18.65 -1.42
N TRP A 245 -6.85 19.25 -1.96
CA TRP A 245 -7.01 20.72 -2.09
C TRP A 245 -7.62 21.39 -0.85
N CYS A 246 -8.15 20.62 0.11
CA CYS A 246 -8.80 21.17 1.30
C CYS A 246 -7.84 21.18 2.49
N CYS A 247 -7.45 22.36 2.99
CA CYS A 247 -6.46 22.51 4.07
C CYS A 247 -6.84 21.81 5.38
N ASP A 248 -8.14 21.63 5.65
CA ASP A 248 -8.66 20.89 6.81
C ASP A 248 -8.61 19.35 6.64
N ASP A 249 -8.47 18.82 5.43
CA ASP A 249 -8.42 17.37 5.16
C ASP A 249 -7.11 16.75 5.68
N GLU A 250 -7.14 15.51 6.18
CA GLU A 250 -5.92 14.78 6.56
C GLU A 250 -4.94 14.54 5.41
N VAL A 251 -5.35 14.58 4.14
CA VAL A 251 -4.45 14.42 2.97
C VAL A 251 -4.04 15.73 2.27
N TYR A 252 -4.28 16.90 2.88
CA TYR A 252 -3.96 18.20 2.28
C TYR A 252 -2.52 18.29 1.77
N LEU A 253 -2.36 18.74 0.54
CA LEU A 253 -1.09 18.91 -0.17
C LEU A 253 -1.04 20.33 -0.74
N GLU A 254 -0.05 21.14 -0.33
CA GLU A 254 -0.05 22.60 -0.58
C GLU A 254 0.45 22.99 -1.99
N ASP A 255 1.32 22.20 -2.60
CA ASP A 255 1.93 22.50 -3.89
C ASP A 255 1.09 21.94 -5.06
N GLU A 256 0.76 22.79 -6.04
CA GLU A 256 -0.06 22.41 -7.19
C GLU A 256 0.62 21.42 -8.15
N GLU A 257 1.94 21.46 -8.28
CA GLU A 257 2.67 20.54 -9.16
C GLU A 257 2.80 19.16 -8.48
N GLU A 258 2.91 19.12 -7.14
CA GLU A 258 2.77 17.89 -6.36
C GLU A 258 1.34 17.32 -6.44
N GLN A 259 0.29 18.14 -6.40
CA GLN A 259 -1.08 17.69 -6.65
C GLN A 259 -1.23 17.08 -8.07
N LYS A 260 -0.69 17.75 -9.10
CA LYS A 260 -0.71 17.26 -10.49
C LYS A 260 0.05 15.94 -10.64
N GLU A 261 1.22 15.80 -10.02
CA GLU A 261 2.04 14.58 -10.10
C GLU A 261 1.48 13.40 -9.30
N TYR A 262 1.04 13.62 -8.06
CA TYR A 262 0.72 12.54 -7.12
C TYR A 262 -0.78 12.19 -7.05
N VAL A 263 -1.66 12.99 -7.67
CA VAL A 263 -3.12 12.78 -7.65
C VAL A 263 -3.72 12.66 -9.05
N LEU A 264 -3.29 13.52 -9.99
CA LEU A 264 -3.90 13.59 -11.33
C LEU A 264 -3.12 12.78 -12.38
N ASN A 265 -1.78 12.78 -12.37
CA ASN A 265 -0.99 12.03 -13.35
C ASN A 265 -1.26 10.51 -13.29
N GLU A 266 -1.90 9.98 -14.33
CA GLU A 266 -2.17 8.54 -14.48
C GLU A 266 -0.98 7.73 -15.03
N THR A 267 0.17 8.36 -15.33
CA THR A 267 1.34 7.70 -15.92
C THR A 267 2.62 7.76 -15.06
N GLY A 268 3.07 6.61 -14.59
CA GLY A 268 4.22 6.46 -13.70
C GLY A 268 5.52 5.99 -14.37
N LEU A 269 6.64 6.18 -13.68
CA LEU A 269 7.92 5.52 -13.95
C LEU A 269 8.36 4.70 -12.74
N ILE A 270 8.47 3.39 -12.91
CA ILE A 270 8.99 2.46 -11.90
C ILE A 270 10.47 2.19 -12.19
N TYR A 271 11.34 2.47 -11.22
CA TYR A 271 12.79 2.24 -11.33
C TYR A 271 13.17 0.83 -10.90
N TYR A 272 14.16 0.24 -11.58
CA TYR A 272 14.59 -1.15 -11.34
C TYR A 272 16.06 -1.38 -11.66
N GLY A 273 16.57 -2.60 -11.40
CA GLY A 273 17.92 -3.03 -11.76
C GLY A 273 18.85 -3.12 -10.56
N THR A 274 19.98 -2.44 -10.61
CA THR A 274 20.98 -2.40 -9.52
C THR A 274 21.49 -0.97 -9.29
N LYS A 275 22.15 -0.71 -8.16
CA LYS A 275 22.78 0.59 -7.87
C LYS A 275 23.88 1.03 -8.84
N HIS A 276 24.33 0.13 -9.74
CA HIS A 276 25.29 0.44 -10.81
C HIS A 276 24.62 0.56 -12.19
N GLN A 277 23.43 -0.03 -12.37
CA GLN A 277 22.66 0.03 -13.60
C GLN A 277 21.16 0.11 -13.26
N ILE A 278 20.67 1.34 -13.08
CA ILE A 278 19.26 1.64 -12.85
C ILE A 278 18.55 1.76 -14.21
N GLY A 279 17.54 0.93 -14.44
CA GLY A 279 16.58 1.04 -15.53
C GLY A 279 15.25 1.64 -15.06
N SER A 280 14.36 1.96 -16.00
CA SER A 280 13.00 2.41 -15.72
C SER A 280 11.98 1.74 -16.64
N ARG A 281 10.74 1.60 -16.14
CA ARG A 281 9.58 1.08 -16.87
C ARG A 281 8.42 2.06 -16.70
N GLY A 282 7.83 2.49 -17.82
CA GLY A 282 6.56 3.23 -17.81
C GLY A 282 5.40 2.33 -17.35
N TRP A 283 4.44 2.93 -16.66
CA TRP A 283 3.26 2.23 -16.13
C TRP A 283 2.00 3.10 -16.26
N ASN A 284 0.88 2.52 -16.70
CA ASN A 284 -0.43 3.15 -16.66
C ASN A 284 -1.13 2.84 -15.32
N PHE A 285 -1.23 3.83 -14.42
CA PHE A 285 -2.07 3.72 -13.23
C PHE A 285 -3.55 3.68 -13.64
N GLY A 286 -3.96 4.61 -14.50
CA GLY A 286 -5.29 4.70 -15.10
C GLY A 286 -6.42 4.80 -14.08
N GLN A 287 -6.21 5.59 -13.00
CA GLN A 287 -7.19 5.76 -11.92
C GLN A 287 -8.55 6.31 -12.40
N PHE A 288 -8.55 6.98 -13.55
CA PHE A 288 -9.72 7.60 -14.16
C PHE A 288 -10.46 6.68 -15.16
N GLU A 289 -9.84 5.60 -15.65
CA GLU A 289 -10.45 4.70 -16.64
C GLU A 289 -11.76 4.06 -16.11
N GLU A 290 -12.75 3.88 -16.98
CA GLU A 290 -14.13 3.51 -16.61
C GLU A 290 -14.16 2.29 -15.65
N GLY A 291 -14.77 2.48 -14.48
CA GLY A 291 -14.96 1.43 -13.48
C GLY A 291 -13.74 1.12 -12.60
N VAL A 292 -12.58 1.76 -12.80
CA VAL A 292 -11.42 1.59 -11.90
C VAL A 292 -11.74 2.14 -10.50
N LEU A 293 -12.33 3.34 -10.41
CA LEU A 293 -12.81 3.90 -9.14
C LEU A 293 -13.76 2.95 -8.39
N ARG A 294 -14.65 2.29 -9.13
CA ARG A 294 -15.58 1.29 -8.58
C ARG A 294 -14.85 0.07 -8.04
N ALA A 295 -13.88 -0.47 -8.79
CA ALA A 295 -13.05 -1.59 -8.35
C ALA A 295 -12.26 -1.29 -7.05
N CYS A 296 -11.82 -0.04 -6.86
CA CYS A 296 -11.18 0.41 -5.62
C CYS A 296 -12.14 0.41 -4.42
N PHE A 297 -13.42 0.76 -4.61
CA PHE A 297 -14.42 0.66 -3.53
C PHE A 297 -14.90 -0.78 -3.31
N ASP A 298 -15.08 -1.58 -4.38
CA ASP A 298 -15.36 -3.02 -4.28
C ASP A 298 -14.26 -3.75 -3.45
N LEU A 299 -13.01 -3.29 -3.53
CA LEU A 299 -11.89 -3.81 -2.74
C LEU A 299 -12.07 -3.52 -1.25
N LEU A 300 -12.45 -2.30 -0.86
CA LEU A 300 -12.73 -1.93 0.54
C LEU A 300 -13.99 -2.62 1.10
N ASP A 301 -14.96 -2.95 0.25
CA ASP A 301 -16.12 -3.75 0.63
C ASP A 301 -15.73 -5.23 0.83
N ARG A 302 -14.95 -5.80 -0.10
CA ARG A 302 -14.46 -7.20 -0.03
C ARG A 302 -13.54 -7.48 1.15
N SER A 303 -12.84 -6.46 1.65
CA SER A 303 -11.97 -6.57 2.85
C SER A 303 -12.74 -6.59 4.17
N GLY A 304 -14.07 -6.38 4.13
CA GLY A 304 -14.87 -6.18 5.34
C GLY A 304 -14.54 -4.89 6.10
N MET A 305 -13.84 -3.92 5.50
CA MET A 305 -13.49 -2.66 6.17
C MET A 305 -14.77 -1.90 6.55
N PRO A 306 -15.01 -1.64 7.84
CA PRO A 306 -16.19 -0.90 8.27
C PRO A 306 -16.24 0.47 7.59
N VAL A 307 -17.39 0.79 7.00
CA VAL A 307 -17.60 2.06 6.26
C VAL A 307 -17.25 3.28 7.14
N THR A 308 -17.57 3.22 8.43
CA THR A 308 -17.20 4.25 9.43
C THR A 308 -15.70 4.49 9.57
N GLY A 309 -14.84 3.52 9.23
CA GLY A 309 -13.38 3.66 9.27
C GLY A 309 -12.78 4.31 8.02
N ARG A 310 -13.54 4.43 6.93
CA ARG A 310 -13.05 4.93 5.64
C ARG A 310 -12.81 6.45 5.61
N HIS A 311 -13.17 7.17 6.68
CA HIS A 311 -12.82 8.59 6.81
C HIS A 311 -11.31 8.82 7.03
N ASN A 312 -10.56 7.81 7.49
CA ASN A 312 -9.18 7.95 7.94
C ASN A 312 -8.21 7.38 6.88
N PRO A 313 -7.30 8.19 6.30
CA PRO A 313 -6.33 7.70 5.32
C PRO A 313 -5.34 6.69 5.90
N VAL A 314 -5.05 6.73 7.21
CA VAL A 314 -4.21 5.72 7.90
C VAL A 314 -4.89 4.35 7.87
N SER A 315 -6.21 4.32 8.07
CA SER A 315 -6.99 3.08 8.04
C SER A 315 -7.18 2.55 6.61
N VAL A 316 -7.43 3.44 5.64
CA VAL A 316 -7.61 3.06 4.23
C VAL A 316 -6.30 2.54 3.63
N SER A 317 -5.18 3.25 3.80
CA SER A 317 -3.88 2.84 3.25
C SER A 317 -3.42 1.47 3.76
N ARG A 318 -3.62 1.19 5.06
CA ARG A 318 -3.32 -0.11 5.65
C ARG A 318 -4.21 -1.25 5.17
N VAL A 319 -5.51 -0.99 4.96
CA VAL A 319 -6.42 -1.99 4.36
C VAL A 319 -6.04 -2.25 2.90
N VAL A 320 -5.63 -1.23 2.15
CA VAL A 320 -5.15 -1.38 0.76
C VAL A 320 -3.86 -2.20 0.72
N SER A 321 -2.92 -2.00 1.65
CA SER A 321 -1.68 -2.79 1.67
C SER A 321 -1.90 -4.27 2.04
N ALA A 322 -2.94 -4.59 2.83
CA ALA A 322 -3.41 -5.97 2.97
C ALA A 322 -4.04 -6.51 1.66
N MET A 323 -5.03 -5.78 1.13
CA MET A 323 -5.95 -6.28 0.10
C MET A 323 -5.40 -6.38 -1.31
N VAL A 324 -4.24 -5.79 -1.59
CA VAL A 324 -3.56 -5.98 -2.89
C VAL A 324 -3.03 -7.40 -3.04
N ASN A 325 -2.53 -8.03 -1.97
CA ASN A 325 -2.00 -9.39 -2.05
C ASN A 325 -3.06 -10.43 -1.64
N CYS A 326 -2.91 -11.65 -2.15
CA CYS A 326 -3.95 -12.67 -2.00
C CYS A 326 -3.75 -13.67 -0.85
N GLN A 327 -2.74 -13.51 0.02
CA GLN A 327 -2.34 -14.59 0.94
C GLN A 327 -3.42 -14.92 1.98
N ASP A 328 -3.98 -13.88 2.60
CA ASP A 328 -4.96 -14.03 3.69
C ASP A 328 -6.40 -13.79 3.17
N ASP A 329 -6.68 -12.58 2.70
CA ASP A 329 -8.05 -12.12 2.43
C ASP A 329 -8.57 -12.41 1.00
N ARG A 330 -7.79 -13.12 0.19
CA ARG A 330 -8.03 -13.37 -1.26
C ARG A 330 -8.05 -12.08 -2.11
N GLY A 331 -7.18 -11.14 -1.75
CA GLY A 331 -6.97 -9.87 -2.44
C GLY A 331 -6.49 -9.94 -3.90
N VAL A 332 -6.15 -8.77 -4.46
CA VAL A 332 -6.11 -8.49 -5.90
C VAL A 332 -5.16 -9.41 -6.70
N LEU A 333 -3.94 -9.65 -6.22
CA LEU A 333 -2.85 -10.28 -6.99
C LEU A 333 -2.25 -11.51 -6.28
N GLU A 334 -2.06 -12.58 -7.05
CA GLU A 334 -1.30 -13.77 -6.65
C GLU A 334 0.18 -13.60 -7.03
N GLY A 335 1.06 -13.57 -6.03
CA GLY A 335 2.50 -13.39 -6.24
C GLY A 335 3.19 -14.69 -6.66
N ASN A 336 4.06 -14.64 -7.68
CA ASN A 336 4.79 -15.82 -8.15
C ASN A 336 6.22 -15.48 -8.58
N TRP A 337 7.19 -16.17 -7.97
CA TRP A 337 8.63 -16.00 -8.21
C TRP A 337 9.33 -17.29 -8.69
N SER A 338 8.57 -18.32 -9.07
CA SER A 338 9.11 -19.62 -9.49
C SER A 338 9.82 -19.61 -10.85
N GLY A 339 9.45 -18.66 -11.72
CA GLY A 339 9.83 -18.65 -13.14
C GLY A 339 8.86 -19.41 -14.06
N ASP A 340 7.93 -20.19 -13.52
CA ASP A 340 6.81 -20.79 -14.26
C ASP A 340 5.55 -19.95 -14.05
N TYR A 341 4.93 -19.54 -15.15
CA TYR A 341 3.70 -18.73 -15.19
C TYR A 341 2.61 -19.38 -16.05
N SER A 342 2.72 -20.67 -16.34
CA SER A 342 1.83 -21.43 -17.26
C SER A 342 0.33 -21.36 -16.92
N LEU A 343 -0.03 -21.03 -15.68
CA LEU A 343 -1.41 -20.88 -15.19
C LEU A 343 -1.88 -19.40 -15.07
N GLY A 344 -1.19 -18.45 -15.71
CA GLY A 344 -1.53 -17.03 -15.65
C GLY A 344 -0.73 -16.15 -16.61
N ILE A 345 -0.72 -14.84 -16.35
CA ILE A 345 0.06 -13.86 -17.11
C ILE A 345 1.44 -13.69 -16.43
N PRO A 346 2.56 -13.77 -17.18
CA PRO A 346 3.89 -13.50 -16.65
C PRO A 346 3.99 -12.07 -16.07
N PRO A 347 4.55 -11.88 -14.86
CA PRO A 347 4.67 -10.57 -14.23
C PRO A 347 5.40 -9.51 -15.08
N THR A 348 6.27 -9.92 -15.99
CA THR A 348 6.98 -9.00 -16.89
C THR A 348 6.13 -8.46 -18.05
N ALA A 349 4.93 -9.00 -18.29
CA ALA A 349 4.05 -8.63 -19.41
C ALA A 349 3.06 -7.50 -19.08
N TRP A 350 2.81 -7.22 -17.80
CA TRP A 350 1.92 -6.13 -17.40
C TRP A 350 2.55 -4.74 -17.60
N ASN A 351 1.71 -3.79 -18.00
CA ASN A 351 2.04 -2.40 -18.28
C ASN A 351 1.09 -1.38 -17.62
N GLY A 352 0.09 -1.83 -16.88
CA GLY A 352 -0.89 -0.97 -16.22
C GLY A 352 -1.77 -1.70 -15.19
N SER A 353 -2.31 -0.95 -14.22
CA SER A 353 -3.10 -1.49 -13.10
C SER A 353 -4.56 -1.77 -13.48
N VAL A 354 -5.08 -1.04 -14.47
CA VAL A 354 -6.48 -1.04 -14.91
C VAL A 354 -7.03 -2.44 -15.22
N VAL A 355 -6.31 -3.23 -16.03
CA VAL A 355 -6.75 -4.58 -16.43
C VAL A 355 -6.85 -5.51 -15.22
N ILE A 356 -5.90 -5.38 -14.28
CA ILE A 356 -5.84 -6.17 -13.04
C ILE A 356 -7.05 -5.83 -12.16
N LEU A 357 -7.31 -4.54 -11.91
CA LEU A 357 -8.41 -4.08 -11.06
C LEU A 357 -9.79 -4.40 -11.67
N ARG A 358 -9.99 -4.14 -12.97
CA ARG A 358 -11.22 -4.52 -13.69
C ARG A 358 -11.46 -6.05 -13.66
N GLN A 359 -10.41 -6.87 -13.79
CA GLN A 359 -10.51 -8.33 -13.68
C GLN A 359 -10.86 -8.77 -12.25
N TYR A 360 -10.22 -8.19 -11.22
CA TYR A 360 -10.48 -8.53 -9.82
C TYR A 360 -11.91 -8.17 -9.40
N SER A 361 -12.37 -6.93 -9.65
CA SER A 361 -13.75 -6.50 -9.37
C SER A 361 -14.78 -7.44 -10.00
N LYS A 362 -14.63 -7.73 -11.29
CA LYS A 362 -15.54 -8.58 -12.07
C LYS A 362 -15.58 -10.05 -11.62
N THR A 363 -14.46 -10.61 -11.14
CA THR A 363 -14.37 -12.05 -10.82
C THR A 363 -14.44 -12.36 -9.33
N GLY A 364 -14.07 -11.41 -8.46
CA GLY A 364 -13.86 -11.64 -7.03
C GLY A 364 -12.80 -12.69 -6.72
N ARG A 365 -11.80 -12.86 -7.60
CA ARG A 365 -10.72 -13.85 -7.48
C ARG A 365 -9.35 -13.21 -7.75
N PRO A 366 -8.28 -13.64 -7.07
CA PRO A 366 -6.92 -13.15 -7.32
C PRO A 366 -6.48 -13.27 -8.78
N VAL A 367 -5.83 -12.22 -9.28
CA VAL A 367 -5.27 -12.14 -10.63
C VAL A 367 -3.86 -12.74 -10.64
N ARG A 368 -3.56 -13.54 -11.67
CA ARG A 368 -2.29 -14.29 -11.82
C ARG A 368 -1.45 -13.69 -12.95
N TYR A 369 -0.21 -13.25 -12.76
CA TYR A 369 0.61 -13.21 -11.54
C TYR A 369 1.30 -11.85 -11.32
N GLY A 370 1.61 -11.55 -10.06
CA GLY A 370 2.35 -10.36 -9.62
C GLY A 370 3.82 -10.62 -9.25
N GLN A 371 4.65 -9.59 -9.47
CA GLN A 371 6.02 -9.35 -8.96
C GLN A 371 6.21 -7.84 -8.79
N CYS A 372 7.31 -7.38 -8.18
CA CYS A 372 7.34 -6.09 -7.47
C CYS A 372 6.85 -4.83 -8.18
N TRP A 373 6.92 -4.73 -9.50
CA TRP A 373 6.38 -3.60 -10.26
C TRP A 373 4.90 -3.76 -10.69
N VAL A 374 4.42 -5.00 -10.89
CA VAL A 374 3.01 -5.39 -11.18
C VAL A 374 2.15 -5.28 -9.95
N PHE A 375 2.81 -5.63 -8.86
CA PHE A 375 2.70 -4.95 -7.61
C PHE A 375 3.02 -3.44 -7.82
N SER A 376 3.94 -2.76 -7.12
CA SER A 376 4.19 -1.30 -6.89
C SER A 376 3.40 -0.14 -7.54
N ALA A 377 2.69 -0.35 -8.64
CA ALA A 377 1.41 0.29 -8.91
C ALA A 377 0.21 -0.45 -8.25
N CYS A 378 0.51 -1.28 -7.23
CA CYS A 378 -0.32 -2.19 -6.42
C CYS A 378 0.48 -2.55 -5.11
N GLY A 379 1.54 -3.39 -5.16
CA GLY A 379 2.67 -3.49 -4.18
C GLY A 379 3.10 -4.88 -3.59
N HIS A 380 4.38 -5.33 -3.42
CA HIS A 380 5.76 -5.11 -4.00
C HIS A 380 6.56 -6.48 -4.14
N HIS A 381 7.86 -6.83 -3.94
CA HIS A 381 9.23 -6.35 -3.52
C HIS A 381 10.35 -7.20 -4.28
N TRP A 382 11.68 -6.87 -4.24
CA TRP A 382 12.93 -7.70 -4.51
C TRP A 382 14.04 -7.10 -5.45
N ASN A 383 15.34 -7.38 -5.19
CA ASN A 383 16.63 -6.85 -5.77
C ASN A 383 16.78 -5.33 -5.70
N PHE A 384 15.77 -4.66 -6.25
CA PHE A 384 15.40 -3.28 -6.08
C PHE A 384 14.02 -3.34 -5.41
N HIS A 385 13.92 -3.03 -4.12
CA HIS A 385 12.59 -2.83 -3.56
C HIS A 385 12.07 -1.50 -4.10
N VAL A 386 10.88 -1.54 -4.71
CA VAL A 386 10.01 -0.38 -4.92
C VAL A 386 8.89 -0.53 -3.91
N TRP A 387 8.54 0.50 -3.14
CA TRP A 387 7.33 0.54 -2.28
C TRP A 387 6.42 1.72 -2.68
N ASN A 388 5.27 1.90 -2.03
CA ASN A 388 4.42 3.06 -2.22
C ASN A 388 4.58 4.04 -1.04
N ASP A 389 4.65 5.33 -1.35
CA ASP A 389 4.51 6.41 -0.37
C ASP A 389 3.12 7.03 -0.48
N CYS A 390 2.52 7.38 0.66
CA CYS A 390 1.22 8.06 0.73
C CYS A 390 1.35 9.31 1.61
N TRP A 391 0.84 10.45 1.13
CA TRP A 391 0.88 11.71 1.86
C TRP A 391 -0.33 11.85 2.80
N MET A 392 -0.08 12.02 4.11
CA MET A 392 -1.14 12.30 5.10
C MET A 392 -0.60 12.91 6.40
N LYS A 393 -1.46 13.65 7.11
CA LYS A 393 -1.31 14.00 8.52
C LYS A 393 -1.37 12.72 9.37
N ARG A 394 -0.60 12.65 10.46
CA ARG A 394 -0.59 11.52 11.42
C ARG A 394 -1.03 11.97 12.81
N PRO A 395 -2.34 12.21 13.04
CA PRO A 395 -2.87 12.65 14.34
C PRO A 395 -2.80 11.55 15.43
N ASP A 396 -2.45 10.31 15.05
CA ASP A 396 -2.15 9.19 15.92
C ASP A 396 -0.68 9.16 16.42
N LEU A 397 0.19 10.01 15.85
CA LEU A 397 1.60 10.15 16.21
C LEU A 397 1.87 11.54 16.83
N PRO A 398 3.06 11.76 17.44
CA PRO A 398 3.52 13.09 17.78
C PRO A 398 3.64 14.00 16.55
N GLU A 399 3.68 15.31 16.78
CA GLU A 399 3.93 16.31 15.75
C GLU A 399 5.29 16.06 15.06
N GLY A 400 5.35 16.30 13.75
CA GLY A 400 6.53 16.06 12.90
C GLY A 400 6.52 14.73 12.12
N TYR A 401 5.64 13.77 12.43
CA TYR A 401 5.59 12.47 11.74
C TYR A 401 4.54 12.35 10.61
N GLY A 402 3.81 13.44 10.30
CA GLY A 402 2.98 13.55 9.09
C GLY A 402 3.80 13.71 7.80
N GLY A 403 3.12 13.90 6.68
CA GLY A 403 3.72 13.93 5.34
C GLY A 403 3.81 12.53 4.74
N TRP A 404 4.91 12.19 4.08
CA TRP A 404 5.11 10.89 3.45
C TRP A 404 5.11 9.71 4.44
N GLN A 405 4.28 8.71 4.14
CA GLN A 405 4.18 7.45 4.86
C GLN A 405 4.41 6.27 3.89
N ALA A 406 5.39 5.44 4.18
CA ALA A 406 5.65 4.23 3.42
C ALA A 406 4.59 3.15 3.73
N ILE A 407 4.04 2.54 2.69
CA ILE A 407 3.26 1.30 2.74
C ILE A 407 3.87 0.27 1.78
N ASP A 408 3.92 -0.98 2.23
CA ASP A 408 4.34 -2.13 1.42
C ASP A 408 3.20 -3.15 1.40
N ALA A 409 2.59 -3.34 0.22
CA ALA A 409 1.51 -4.32 0.04
C ALA A 409 2.00 -5.75 -0.25
N THR A 410 3.32 -5.99 -0.24
CA THR A 410 3.87 -7.34 -0.42
C THR A 410 3.57 -8.22 0.79
N PRO A 411 3.29 -9.53 0.57
CA PRO A 411 3.43 -10.50 1.63
C PRO A 411 4.92 -10.82 1.92
N GLN A 412 5.56 -10.01 2.77
CA GLN A 412 6.90 -10.28 3.32
C GLN A 412 6.82 -10.81 4.77
N GLU A 413 6.37 -9.97 5.69
CA GLU A 413 6.20 -10.25 7.12
C GLU A 413 4.74 -10.00 7.52
N THR A 414 4.26 -10.69 8.56
CA THR A 414 2.88 -10.53 9.04
C THR A 414 2.79 -9.46 10.13
N SER A 415 2.07 -8.36 9.85
CA SER A 415 1.75 -7.35 10.85
C SER A 415 0.38 -7.63 11.49
N ALA A 416 0.35 -7.72 12.82
CA ALA A 416 -0.82 -8.14 13.61
C ALA A 416 -1.47 -9.49 13.21
N GLY A 417 -0.74 -10.33 12.44
CA GLY A 417 -1.22 -11.64 11.98
C GLY A 417 -1.65 -11.70 10.51
N SER A 418 -1.61 -10.58 9.78
CA SER A 418 -1.93 -10.51 8.35
C SER A 418 -0.76 -9.93 7.54
N PHE A 419 -0.65 -10.29 6.27
CA PHE A 419 0.32 -9.73 5.32
C PHE A 419 -0.08 -8.32 4.88
N GLN A 420 0.30 -7.33 5.70
CA GLN A 420 0.07 -5.90 5.52
C GLN A 420 1.29 -5.13 6.08
N CYS A 421 1.65 -4.00 5.49
CA CYS A 421 2.70 -3.13 6.03
C CYS A 421 2.29 -1.65 5.98
N GLY A 422 2.66 -0.91 7.02
CA GLY A 422 2.50 0.55 7.12
C GLY A 422 1.08 0.99 7.50
N PRO A 423 0.79 2.31 7.47
CA PRO A 423 1.71 3.40 7.12
C PRO A 423 2.84 3.63 8.15
N ALA A 424 4.08 3.57 7.69
CA ALA A 424 5.28 3.91 8.44
C ALA A 424 5.72 5.34 8.09
N SER A 425 5.84 6.24 9.06
CA SER A 425 6.28 7.62 8.79
C SER A 425 7.72 7.64 8.28
N VAL A 426 7.98 8.27 7.13
CA VAL A 426 9.33 8.35 6.54
C VAL A 426 10.30 9.08 7.48
N ASN A 427 9.82 10.08 8.23
CA ASN A 427 10.60 10.74 9.28
C ASN A 427 10.93 9.80 10.45
N ALA A 428 9.97 8.94 10.87
CA ALA A 428 10.21 7.95 11.92
C ALA A 428 11.20 6.86 11.48
N ILE A 429 11.19 6.48 10.20
CA ILE A 429 12.19 5.59 9.59
C ILE A 429 13.56 6.27 9.62
N LYS A 430 13.67 7.52 9.13
CA LYS A 430 14.95 8.24 9.06
C LYS A 430 15.66 8.37 10.41
N ASP A 431 14.91 8.69 11.48
CA ASP A 431 15.46 8.92 12.81
C ASP A 431 15.51 7.66 13.70
N GLY A 432 15.16 6.48 13.16
CA GLY A 432 15.22 5.22 13.90
C GLY A 432 14.17 5.06 15.01
N MET A 433 13.06 5.80 14.91
CA MET A 433 11.94 5.82 15.86
C MET A 433 11.02 4.59 15.71
N VAL A 434 11.62 3.41 15.63
CA VAL A 434 10.96 2.14 15.24
C VAL A 434 9.83 1.69 16.18
N PHE A 435 9.71 2.29 17.36
CA PHE A 435 8.61 2.03 18.29
C PHE A 435 7.31 2.75 17.91
N LEU A 436 7.31 3.65 16.92
CA LEU A 436 6.11 4.31 16.39
C LEU A 436 5.39 3.41 15.36
N PRO A 437 4.05 3.34 15.37
CA PRO A 437 3.29 2.56 14.39
C PRO A 437 3.23 3.25 13.01
N TYR A 438 3.09 2.52 11.91
CA TYR A 438 2.96 1.06 11.80
C TYR A 438 4.18 0.48 11.09
N ASP A 439 4.65 -0.68 11.54
CA ASP A 439 5.67 -1.50 10.87
C ASP A 439 7.03 -0.83 10.60
N THR A 440 7.26 0.35 11.19
CA THR A 440 8.53 1.09 11.20
C THR A 440 9.79 0.23 11.48
N PRO A 441 9.81 -0.80 12.37
CA PRO A 441 10.97 -1.67 12.54
C PRO A 441 11.34 -2.47 11.28
N PHE A 442 10.35 -2.83 10.47
CA PHE A 442 10.53 -3.59 9.24
C PHE A 442 11.08 -2.69 8.13
N VAL A 443 10.37 -1.59 7.83
CA VAL A 443 10.79 -0.64 6.77
C VAL A 443 12.15 0.00 7.10
N PHE A 444 12.45 0.23 8.38
CA PHE A 444 13.79 0.63 8.82
C PHE A 444 14.87 -0.40 8.43
N ALA A 445 14.60 -1.70 8.64
CA ALA A 445 15.54 -2.75 8.30
C ALA A 445 15.79 -2.83 6.78
N GLU A 446 14.79 -2.54 5.94
CA GLU A 446 14.93 -2.55 4.48
C GLU A 446 15.88 -1.48 3.94
N VAL A 447 16.04 -0.35 4.66
CA VAL A 447 16.91 0.77 4.24
C VAL A 447 18.22 0.90 5.06
N ASN A 448 18.27 0.38 6.29
CA ASN A 448 19.38 0.59 7.24
C ASN A 448 20.05 -0.70 7.79
N SER A 449 19.79 -1.90 7.24
CA SER A 449 20.39 -3.13 7.77
C SER A 449 21.90 -3.29 7.53
N ASP A 450 22.64 -3.63 8.59
CA ASP A 450 24.01 -4.14 8.54
C ASP A 450 24.06 -5.52 7.82
N ARG A 451 24.91 -5.66 6.79
CA ARG A 451 25.18 -6.97 6.15
C ARG A 451 26.29 -7.71 6.91
N ILE A 452 25.88 -8.63 7.78
CA ILE A 452 26.79 -9.42 8.64
C ILE A 452 27.13 -10.78 8.00
N PHE A 453 28.43 -11.07 7.89
CA PHE A 453 28.95 -12.34 7.39
C PHE A 453 29.27 -13.30 8.53
N TRP A 454 28.75 -14.53 8.44
CA TRP A 454 28.94 -15.58 9.44
C TRP A 454 29.62 -16.82 8.83
N LEU A 455 30.65 -17.32 9.52
CA LEU A 455 31.23 -18.64 9.28
C LEU A 455 30.50 -19.66 10.14
N LEU A 456 29.72 -20.55 9.52
CA LEU A 456 29.23 -21.75 10.16
C LEU A 456 30.32 -22.83 10.15
N LYS A 457 30.87 -23.15 11.33
CA LYS A 457 31.88 -24.19 11.53
C LYS A 457 31.23 -25.58 11.53
N LYS A 458 32.04 -26.62 11.27
CA LYS A 458 31.57 -28.02 11.16
C LYS A 458 30.98 -28.61 12.46
N ASN A 459 31.27 -27.99 13.60
CA ASN A 459 30.71 -28.31 14.92
C ASN A 459 29.38 -27.58 15.21
N GLY A 460 28.89 -26.75 14.29
CA GLY A 460 27.66 -25.96 14.46
C GLY A 460 27.86 -24.56 15.06
N GLU A 461 29.08 -24.21 15.48
CA GLU A 461 29.40 -22.86 15.97
C GLU A 461 29.36 -21.82 14.83
N THR A 462 28.90 -20.61 15.14
CA THR A 462 28.88 -19.46 14.23
C THR A 462 29.86 -18.39 14.67
N GLU A 463 30.79 -18.00 13.79
CA GLU A 463 31.76 -16.93 14.01
C GLU A 463 31.46 -15.73 13.09
N ARG A 464 31.47 -14.50 13.62
CA ARG A 464 31.21 -13.28 12.85
C ARG A 464 32.49 -12.86 12.12
N LEU A 465 32.52 -12.98 10.80
CA LEU A 465 33.71 -12.68 9.98
C LEU A 465 33.84 -11.19 9.65
N ASN A 466 32.74 -10.54 9.31
CA ASN A 466 32.71 -9.16 8.83
C ASN A 466 31.30 -8.55 9.01
N THR A 467 31.23 -7.23 9.06
CA THR A 467 29.98 -6.45 9.03
C THR A 467 30.14 -5.28 8.06
N GLU A 468 29.31 -5.23 7.02
CA GLU A 468 29.21 -4.06 6.14
C GLU A 468 27.99 -3.21 6.54
N ARG A 469 28.22 -2.03 7.11
CA ARG A 469 27.17 -1.10 7.58
C ARG A 469 26.49 -0.29 6.48
N HIS A 470 27.02 -0.35 5.26
CA HIS A 470 26.66 0.53 4.14
C HIS A 470 26.33 -0.29 2.89
N ALA A 471 25.70 -1.45 3.10
CA ALA A 471 25.39 -2.42 2.04
C ALA A 471 23.95 -2.32 1.51
N ILE A 472 23.03 -1.71 2.29
CA ILE A 472 21.57 -1.77 2.13
C ILE A 472 20.99 -0.34 2.02
N GLY A 473 19.81 -0.20 1.39
CA GLY A 473 19.15 1.10 1.16
C GLY A 473 19.97 2.06 0.29
N HIS A 474 20.26 1.68 -0.95
CA HIS A 474 21.02 2.49 -1.93
C HIS A 474 20.10 2.99 -3.04
N SER A 475 20.21 4.28 -3.38
CA SER A 475 19.51 4.90 -4.53
C SER A 475 17.98 4.71 -4.52
N ILE A 476 17.34 4.97 -3.39
CA ILE A 476 15.88 5.00 -3.27
C ILE A 476 15.36 6.08 -4.22
N SER A 477 14.43 5.69 -5.11
CA SER A 477 14.14 6.44 -6.34
C SER A 477 12.65 6.60 -6.58
N THR A 478 12.23 7.82 -6.92
CA THR A 478 10.87 8.10 -7.43
C THR A 478 10.92 8.82 -8.78
N LYS A 479 9.77 8.96 -9.44
CA LYS A 479 9.60 9.82 -10.62
C LYS A 479 9.65 11.28 -10.16
N ALA A 480 10.36 12.13 -10.89
CA ALA A 480 10.38 13.56 -10.64
C ALA A 480 9.06 14.23 -11.07
N ILE A 481 8.63 15.24 -10.29
CA ILE A 481 7.45 16.07 -10.56
C ILE A 481 7.52 16.65 -11.97
N GLY A 482 6.46 16.44 -12.76
CA GLY A 482 6.33 16.93 -14.14
C GLY A 482 7.32 16.31 -15.15
N LEU A 483 8.21 15.42 -14.72
CA LEU A 483 9.36 14.97 -15.52
C LEU A 483 9.49 13.45 -15.56
N ASN A 484 9.77 12.91 -16.75
CA ASN A 484 10.12 11.50 -16.94
C ASN A 484 11.60 11.25 -16.60
N GLN A 485 11.99 11.59 -15.37
CA GLN A 485 13.36 11.52 -14.83
C GLN A 485 13.38 10.93 -13.41
N ARG A 486 14.56 10.49 -12.95
CA ARG A 486 14.76 9.86 -11.64
C ARG A 486 15.10 10.90 -10.58
N GLN A 487 14.28 10.99 -9.54
CA GLN A 487 14.59 11.74 -8.33
C GLN A 487 15.15 10.78 -7.26
N ASP A 488 16.27 11.14 -6.64
CA ASP A 488 16.87 10.36 -5.55
C ASP A 488 16.38 10.85 -4.19
N VAL A 489 15.66 9.99 -3.48
CA VAL A 489 15.02 10.28 -2.19
C VAL A 489 15.68 9.51 -1.04
N THR A 490 16.86 8.92 -1.25
CA THR A 490 17.58 8.17 -0.19
C THR A 490 17.78 9.00 1.09
N HIS A 491 17.99 10.31 0.93
CA HIS A 491 18.16 11.29 2.01
C HIS A 491 16.89 11.59 2.83
N LEU A 492 15.71 11.15 2.37
CA LEU A 492 14.46 11.20 3.14
C LEU A 492 14.31 9.97 4.05
N TYR A 493 14.86 8.83 3.65
CA TYR A 493 14.73 7.55 4.36
C TYR A 493 15.84 7.26 5.37
N LYS A 494 17.02 7.83 5.16
CA LYS A 494 18.15 7.69 6.09
C LYS A 494 19.07 8.90 6.07
N HIS A 495 19.80 9.07 7.17
CA HIS A 495 20.92 9.99 7.26
C HIS A 495 22.10 9.52 6.40
N SER A 496 23.05 10.42 6.12
CA SER A 496 24.20 10.11 5.25
C SER A 496 25.07 8.99 5.85
N GLU A 497 25.45 7.99 5.04
CA GLU A 497 26.23 6.84 5.49
C GLU A 497 27.56 7.29 6.14
N GLY A 498 27.83 6.85 7.37
CA GLY A 498 29.00 7.26 8.16
C GLY A 498 28.84 8.60 8.90
N SER A 499 27.67 9.24 8.88
CA SER A 499 27.38 10.39 9.75
C SER A 499 27.10 9.94 11.19
N GLN A 500 27.23 10.88 12.13
CA GLN A 500 26.87 10.64 13.54
C GLN A 500 25.37 10.35 13.69
N ASP A 501 24.52 10.96 12.85
CA ASP A 501 23.07 10.84 12.90
C ASP A 501 22.58 9.50 12.34
N GLU A 502 23.23 8.94 11.30
CA GLU A 502 23.02 7.54 10.88
C GLU A 502 23.30 6.58 12.04
N ARG A 503 24.44 6.79 12.71
CA ARG A 503 24.86 5.93 13.81
C ARG A 503 23.88 5.97 14.98
N ILE A 504 23.38 7.17 15.32
CA ILE A 504 22.36 7.38 16.36
C ILE A 504 21.03 6.71 15.97
N ALA A 505 20.55 6.89 14.73
CA ALA A 505 19.31 6.28 14.26
C ALA A 505 19.36 4.75 14.30
N VAL A 506 20.45 4.13 13.85
CA VAL A 506 20.62 2.67 13.90
C VAL A 506 20.77 2.17 15.34
N GLU A 507 21.43 2.89 16.24
CA GLU A 507 21.53 2.51 17.65
C GLU A 507 20.20 2.63 18.39
N LEU A 508 19.41 3.67 18.10
CA LEU A 508 18.04 3.82 18.63
C LEU A 508 17.13 2.69 18.11
N ALA A 509 17.16 2.42 16.81
CA ALA A 509 16.40 1.34 16.19
C ALA A 509 16.76 -0.04 16.77
N CYS A 510 18.06 -0.32 16.97
CA CYS A 510 18.51 -1.58 17.56
C CYS A 510 18.15 -1.72 19.04
N LYS A 511 18.20 -0.62 19.82
CA LYS A 511 17.79 -0.60 21.23
C LYS A 511 16.30 -0.89 21.43
N HIS A 512 15.46 -0.46 20.49
CA HIS A 512 14.01 -0.71 20.51
C HIS A 512 13.57 -1.90 19.64
N GLY A 513 14.51 -2.53 18.93
CA GLY A 513 14.29 -3.71 18.10
C GLY A 513 14.31 -5.03 18.87
N SER A 514 13.99 -6.11 18.17
CA SER A 514 13.79 -7.46 18.75
C SER A 514 15.02 -8.11 19.37
N ARG A 515 16.23 -7.55 19.18
CA ARG A 515 17.53 -8.17 19.55
C ARG A 515 18.60 -7.16 20.00
N ALA A 516 18.27 -6.25 20.92
CA ALA A 516 19.18 -5.19 21.40
C ALA A 516 20.59 -5.68 21.79
N ASP A 517 20.73 -6.85 22.41
CA ASP A 517 22.02 -7.40 22.88
C ASP A 517 23.00 -7.79 21.77
N PHE A 518 22.58 -7.83 20.50
CA PHE A 518 23.41 -8.34 19.40
C PHE A 518 24.45 -7.34 18.87
N PHE A 519 24.41 -6.09 19.30
CA PHE A 519 25.31 -5.00 18.87
C PHE A 519 26.68 -4.99 19.57
N THR A 520 27.14 -6.15 20.03
CA THR A 520 28.52 -6.33 20.50
C THR A 520 29.53 -6.13 19.37
N ALA A 521 30.61 -5.39 19.65
CA ALA A 521 31.64 -5.07 18.68
C ALA A 521 32.41 -6.33 18.24
N SER A 522 32.60 -6.49 16.92
CA SER A 522 33.51 -7.49 16.36
C SER A 522 34.96 -7.06 16.52
N SER A 523 35.85 -8.01 16.79
CA SER A 523 37.28 -7.85 16.53
C SER A 523 37.52 -7.45 15.05
N PRO A 524 38.46 -6.53 14.75
CA PRO A 524 38.73 -6.13 13.38
C PRO A 524 39.25 -7.30 12.55
N SER A 525 38.75 -7.46 11.32
CA SER A 525 39.29 -8.45 10.38
C SER A 525 40.67 -8.02 9.89
N GLU A 526 41.68 -8.85 10.13
CA GLU A 526 43.07 -8.63 9.70
C GLU A 526 43.26 -8.53 8.18
N VAL A 527 42.24 -8.92 7.40
CA VAL A 527 42.25 -8.86 5.94
C VAL A 527 40.91 -8.32 5.45
N THR A 528 40.94 -7.38 4.50
CA THR A 528 39.75 -6.93 3.77
C THR A 528 39.63 -7.64 2.42
N VAL A 529 38.39 -7.87 1.98
CA VAL A 529 38.08 -8.57 0.72
C VAL A 529 37.03 -7.75 -0.03
N ALA A 530 37.32 -7.39 -1.27
CA ALA A 530 36.39 -6.68 -2.14
C ALA A 530 36.25 -7.39 -3.50
N VAL A 531 35.03 -7.64 -3.92
CA VAL A 531 34.72 -8.17 -5.26
C VAL A 531 34.35 -6.99 -6.17
N LYS A 532 34.95 -6.92 -7.35
CA LYS A 532 34.68 -5.92 -8.38
C LYS A 532 34.33 -6.61 -9.70
N THR A 533 33.45 -5.99 -10.47
CA THR A 533 33.12 -6.38 -11.85
C THR A 533 33.39 -5.19 -12.78
N ASP A 534 33.29 -5.38 -14.09
CA ASP A 534 33.17 -4.26 -15.02
C ASP A 534 31.83 -3.52 -14.76
N GLU A 535 31.83 -2.19 -14.88
CA GLU A 535 30.67 -1.34 -14.48
C GLU A 535 29.38 -1.64 -15.25
N ARG A 536 29.48 -2.24 -16.44
CA ARG A 536 28.35 -2.59 -17.29
C ARG A 536 28.51 -3.99 -17.88
N VAL A 537 27.76 -4.95 -17.35
CA VAL A 537 27.67 -6.30 -17.89
C VAL A 537 26.58 -6.35 -18.97
N VAL A 538 26.84 -7.05 -20.08
CA VAL A 538 25.90 -7.17 -21.22
C VAL A 538 25.70 -8.65 -21.55
N MET A 539 24.44 -9.07 -21.66
CA MET A 539 24.08 -10.45 -22.00
C MET A 539 24.73 -10.91 -23.31
N GLY A 540 25.40 -12.07 -23.26
CA GLY A 540 26.15 -12.66 -24.37
C GLY A 540 27.67 -12.42 -24.31
N ASN A 541 28.15 -11.40 -23.61
CA ASN A 541 29.58 -11.12 -23.45
C ASN A 541 30.22 -11.94 -22.31
N ASP A 542 31.55 -12.05 -22.34
CA ASP A 542 32.35 -12.53 -21.20
C ASP A 542 32.20 -11.57 -20.00
N VAL A 543 32.15 -12.10 -18.78
CA VAL A 543 32.12 -11.30 -17.53
C VAL A 543 33.48 -11.38 -16.83
N VAL A 544 34.10 -10.25 -16.52
CA VAL A 544 35.34 -10.21 -15.72
C VAL A 544 35.00 -9.93 -14.26
N ILE A 545 35.53 -10.76 -13.36
CA ILE A 545 35.38 -10.62 -11.91
C ILE A 545 36.78 -10.50 -11.30
N SER A 546 37.01 -9.43 -10.54
CA SER A 546 38.26 -9.16 -9.84
C SER A 546 38.04 -9.25 -8.33
N VAL A 547 38.76 -10.13 -7.63
CA VAL A 547 38.77 -10.16 -6.17
C VAL A 547 40.04 -9.48 -5.69
N VAL A 548 39.87 -8.36 -4.98
CA VAL A 548 40.94 -7.61 -4.32
C VAL A 548 41.01 -8.05 -2.86
N LEU A 549 42.20 -8.45 -2.43
CA LEU A 549 42.52 -8.78 -1.05
C LEU A 549 43.53 -7.76 -0.53
N GLN A 550 43.38 -7.31 0.72
CA GLN A 550 44.36 -6.45 1.38
C GLN A 550 44.57 -6.91 2.82
N ASN A 551 45.82 -7.26 3.14
CA ASN A 551 46.23 -7.57 4.50
C ASN A 551 46.47 -6.24 5.25
N ILE A 552 45.85 -6.09 6.41
CA ILE A 552 46.01 -4.94 7.32
C ILE A 552 46.65 -5.32 8.65
N ALA A 553 47.16 -6.56 8.77
CA ALA A 553 48.00 -6.98 9.88
C ALA A 553 49.50 -6.83 9.53
N ASP A 554 50.30 -6.60 10.57
CA ASP A 554 51.76 -6.47 10.49
C ASP A 554 52.50 -7.81 10.28
N ALA A 555 51.77 -8.90 10.04
CA ALA A 555 52.30 -10.22 9.75
C ALA A 555 51.62 -10.81 8.51
N SER A 556 52.36 -11.62 7.74
CA SER A 556 51.84 -12.25 6.52
C SER A 556 50.62 -13.14 6.81
N ARG A 557 49.70 -13.24 5.83
CA ARG A 557 48.50 -14.08 5.90
C ARG A 557 48.41 -14.99 4.68
N GLN A 558 48.25 -16.29 4.90
CA GLN A 558 47.95 -17.26 3.84
C GLN A 558 46.45 -17.51 3.81
N ILE A 559 45.84 -17.33 2.63
CA ILE A 559 44.39 -17.30 2.46
C ILE A 559 43.98 -18.30 1.39
N SER A 560 43.02 -19.17 1.69
CA SER A 560 42.35 -20.02 0.70
C SER A 560 41.01 -19.40 0.31
N LEU A 561 41.04 -18.57 -0.73
CA LEU A 561 39.86 -17.92 -1.32
C LEU A 561 39.07 -18.93 -2.16
N THR A 562 37.75 -19.01 -1.95
CA THR A 562 36.85 -19.78 -2.82
C THR A 562 35.86 -18.84 -3.50
N LEU A 563 36.04 -18.60 -4.80
CA LEU A 563 35.09 -17.84 -5.62
C LEU A 563 33.96 -18.78 -6.09
N GLN A 564 32.73 -18.28 -6.06
CA GLN A 564 31.54 -18.93 -6.62
C GLN A 564 30.78 -17.91 -7.47
N VAL A 565 30.33 -18.32 -8.65
CA VAL A 565 29.45 -17.56 -9.53
C VAL A 565 28.20 -18.42 -9.74
N GLN A 566 27.02 -17.84 -9.50
CA GLN A 566 25.74 -18.54 -9.58
C GLN A 566 24.72 -17.65 -10.29
N VAL A 567 23.82 -18.24 -11.07
CA VAL A 567 22.59 -17.58 -11.51
C VAL A 567 21.73 -17.38 -10.26
N MET A 568 21.35 -16.14 -10.00
CA MET A 568 20.36 -15.78 -8.99
C MET A 568 19.12 -15.23 -9.68
N TYR A 569 17.94 -15.50 -9.13
CA TYR A 569 16.79 -14.67 -9.43
C TYR A 569 17.01 -13.26 -8.88
N TYR A 570 16.22 -12.30 -9.36
CA TYR A 570 16.22 -10.95 -8.78
C TYR A 570 15.76 -10.96 -7.30
N THR A 571 15.21 -12.07 -6.79
CA THR A 571 14.96 -12.30 -5.36
C THR A 571 16.20 -12.67 -4.54
N GLY A 572 17.40 -12.65 -5.12
CA GLY A 572 18.61 -13.18 -4.50
C GLY A 572 18.62 -14.71 -4.31
N VAL A 573 17.52 -15.41 -4.60
CA VAL A 573 17.42 -16.87 -4.56
C VAL A 573 18.30 -17.46 -5.65
N CYS A 574 19.33 -18.20 -5.26
CA CYS A 574 20.22 -18.89 -6.18
C CYS A 574 19.49 -20.03 -6.90
N SER A 575 19.68 -20.09 -8.23
CA SER A 575 19.19 -21.15 -9.11
C SER A 575 20.29 -22.16 -9.43
N THR A 576 21.31 -21.75 -10.20
CA THR A 576 22.28 -22.68 -10.80
C THR A 576 23.70 -22.16 -10.64
N MET A 577 24.65 -23.01 -10.21
CA MET A 577 26.06 -22.63 -10.05
C MET A 577 26.80 -22.65 -11.41
N CYS A 578 27.19 -21.48 -11.91
CA CYS A 578 27.92 -21.33 -13.17
C CYS A 578 29.38 -21.75 -13.06
N LYS A 579 30.08 -21.31 -12.00
CA LYS A 579 31.53 -21.50 -11.82
C LYS A 579 31.90 -21.55 -10.34
N ARG A 580 32.87 -22.39 -9.99
CA ARG A 580 33.48 -22.48 -8.65
C ARG A 580 34.98 -22.64 -8.80
N GLN A 581 35.76 -21.85 -8.06
CA GLN A 581 37.20 -21.82 -8.19
C GLN A 581 37.86 -21.56 -6.83
N LYS A 582 39.07 -22.09 -6.63
CA LYS A 582 39.87 -21.88 -5.42
C LYS A 582 41.21 -21.26 -5.77
N PHE A 583 41.64 -20.32 -4.94
CA PHE A 583 42.94 -19.66 -5.03
C PHE A 583 43.60 -19.73 -3.65
N ASN A 584 44.88 -20.08 -3.59
CA ASN A 584 45.68 -19.94 -2.38
C ASN A 584 46.59 -18.72 -2.58
N VAL A 585 46.44 -17.70 -1.76
CA VAL A 585 47.13 -16.41 -1.87
C VAL A 585 47.90 -16.16 -0.59
N ASN A 586 49.20 -15.89 -0.70
CA ASN A 586 50.00 -15.34 0.39
C ASN A 586 49.97 -13.82 0.26
N LEU A 587 49.56 -13.13 1.33
CA LEU A 587 49.66 -11.68 1.44
C LEU A 587 50.78 -11.32 2.43
N ASP A 588 51.67 -10.45 2.02
CA ASP A 588 52.67 -9.81 2.89
C ASP A 588 51.99 -8.85 3.90
N PRO A 589 52.67 -8.43 4.97
CA PRO A 589 52.18 -7.38 5.86
C PRO A 589 51.83 -6.10 5.10
N ASN A 590 50.69 -5.49 5.42
CA ASN A 590 50.27 -4.19 4.90
C ASN A 590 50.28 -4.06 3.35
N LYS A 591 50.10 -5.17 2.60
CA LYS A 591 50.00 -5.18 1.12
C LYS A 591 48.64 -5.65 0.60
N GLY A 592 48.28 -5.13 -0.58
CA GLY A 592 47.17 -5.61 -1.40
C GLY A 592 47.60 -6.55 -2.53
N THR A 593 46.68 -7.38 -3.03
CA THR A 593 46.85 -8.23 -4.22
C THR A 593 45.49 -8.48 -4.88
N SER A 594 45.42 -8.47 -6.22
CA SER A 594 44.18 -8.73 -6.96
C SER A 594 44.26 -10.02 -7.77
N ALA A 595 43.34 -10.95 -7.53
CA ALA A 595 43.05 -12.05 -8.45
C ALA A 595 42.02 -11.57 -9.49
N ARG A 596 42.27 -11.83 -10.77
CA ARG A 596 41.32 -11.59 -11.88
C ARG A 596 40.88 -12.92 -12.46
N GLU A 597 39.58 -13.09 -12.68
CA GLU A 597 39.00 -14.26 -13.30
C GLU A 597 38.04 -13.84 -14.43
N ARG A 598 38.01 -14.62 -15.51
CA ARG A 598 37.10 -14.38 -16.64
C ARG A 598 36.08 -15.52 -16.71
N ASN A 599 34.81 -15.17 -16.83
CA ASN A 599 33.74 -16.13 -17.10
C ASN A 599 33.30 -15.97 -18.55
N SER A 600 33.67 -16.93 -19.40
CA SER A 600 33.38 -16.91 -20.84
C SER A 600 32.30 -17.92 -21.23
N ASN A 601 31.56 -17.63 -22.31
CA ASN A 601 30.44 -18.45 -22.78
C ASN A 601 30.92 -19.74 -23.49
N GLY A 602 31.39 -20.69 -22.68
CA GLY A 602 32.08 -21.91 -23.10
C GLY A 602 31.24 -23.06 -23.67
N GLU A 603 30.15 -22.80 -24.41
CA GLU A 603 29.43 -23.85 -25.14
C GLU A 603 29.72 -23.85 -26.64
N LYS A 604 30.40 -24.90 -27.12
CA LYS A 604 30.39 -25.26 -28.54
C LYS A 604 29.02 -25.85 -28.91
N ARG A 605 28.04 -25.00 -29.23
CA ARG A 605 26.76 -25.44 -29.80
C ARG A 605 27.00 -26.18 -31.12
N SER A 606 26.88 -27.50 -31.08
CA SER A 606 26.67 -28.30 -32.30
C SER A 606 25.27 -28.00 -32.87
N ASN A 607 25.14 -27.95 -34.19
CA ASN A 607 23.90 -27.53 -34.84
C ASN A 607 22.73 -28.50 -34.54
N ARG A 608 21.67 -27.97 -33.91
CA ARG A 608 20.30 -28.38 -34.22
C ARG A 608 19.32 -27.24 -33.94
N TYR A 609 18.54 -26.86 -34.94
CA TYR A 609 17.53 -25.82 -34.82
C TYR A 609 16.32 -26.33 -34.03
N GLY A 610 15.89 -25.55 -33.05
CA GLY A 610 14.57 -25.63 -32.42
C GLY A 610 14.11 -24.21 -32.10
N ARG A 611 13.05 -23.72 -32.74
CA ARG A 611 12.51 -22.38 -32.48
C ARG A 611 11.74 -22.39 -31.17
N ALA A 612 12.21 -21.63 -30.19
CA ALA A 612 11.42 -21.16 -29.06
C ALA A 612 11.74 -19.67 -28.86
N CYS A 613 10.78 -18.79 -29.15
CA CYS A 613 10.90 -17.36 -28.87
C CYS A 613 10.55 -17.13 -27.40
N GLY A 614 11.57 -17.06 -26.54
CA GLY A 614 11.45 -16.64 -25.14
C GLY A 614 12.34 -15.43 -24.89
N SER A 615 11.74 -14.26 -24.67
CA SER A 615 12.45 -13.01 -24.40
C SER A 615 12.92 -12.95 -22.95
N SER A 616 13.98 -13.71 -22.62
CA SER A 616 14.61 -13.71 -21.30
C SER A 616 15.44 -12.44 -21.08
N SER A 617 14.78 -11.35 -20.69
CA SER A 617 15.43 -10.19 -20.08
C SER A 617 16.00 -10.59 -18.72
N VAL A 618 17.32 -10.51 -18.57
CA VAL A 618 18.04 -10.80 -17.31
C VAL A 618 18.77 -9.55 -16.86
N ALA A 619 18.71 -9.27 -15.56
CA ALA A 619 19.31 -8.12 -14.87
C ALA A 619 20.58 -8.52 -14.09
#